data_AF-A0A377M2A8-F1
#
_entry.id   AF-A0A377M2A8-F1
#
_cell.length_a   1.000
_cell.length_b   1.000
_cell.length_c   1.000
_cell.angle_alpha   90.00
_cell.angle_beta   90.00
_cell.angle_gamma   90.00
#
_symmetry.space_group_name_H-M   'P 1'
#
loop_
_entity.id
_entity.type
_entity.pdbx_description
1 polymer ?
#
loop_
_entity_poly.entity_id
_entity_poly.type
_entity_poly.pdbx_seq_one_letter_code
_entity_poly.pdbx_strand_id
1 'polypeptide(L)'
;MPGWEKLLHGDSVFWVVKPQVGREGISGLGTLLSGAYIELQPGAKGAQPAQYQLLDSPPLAPPDAKGIRVILDSKKAGQLSPGDPVLFRGYRVGSVETSTFDPQKRTISYQLFINAPNDRLVTSNVRFWKDSGDRGRSHLSQVCALKWGR
;
A
#
# COMPACT_ATOMS: atom_id res chain seq x y z
N MET A 1 6.32 14.20 -28.48
CA MET A 1 4.92 13.76 -28.70
C MET A 1 4.01 14.81 -28.08
N PRO A 2 3.18 15.55 -28.83
CA PRO A 2 2.32 16.59 -28.28
C PRO A 2 1.13 15.97 -27.52
N GLY A 3 0.73 16.52 -26.36
CA GLY A 3 -0.50 16.15 -25.66
C GLY A 3 -0.35 15.48 -24.29
N TRP A 4 0.85 15.01 -23.94
CA TRP A 4 1.12 14.44 -22.61
C TRP A 4 1.23 15.49 -21.52
N GLU A 5 1.47 16.78 -21.87
CA GLU A 5 1.56 17.86 -20.89
C GLU A 5 0.27 17.98 -20.06
N LYS A 6 -0.89 17.60 -20.63
CA LYS A 6 -2.18 17.60 -19.95
C LYS A 6 -2.35 16.49 -18.91
N LEU A 7 -1.43 15.52 -18.89
CA LEU A 7 -1.45 14.40 -17.95
C LEU A 7 -0.46 14.61 -16.79
N LEU A 8 0.43 15.61 -16.91
CA LEU A 8 1.50 15.88 -15.96
C LEU A 8 1.09 16.97 -14.97
N HIS A 9 0.66 16.51 -13.80
CA HIS A 9 0.30 17.33 -12.65
C HIS A 9 1.27 17.06 -11.48
N GLY A 10 1.21 17.89 -10.44
CA GLY A 10 2.07 17.74 -9.26
C GLY A 10 1.87 16.44 -8.50
N ASP A 11 0.67 15.85 -8.61
CA ASP A 11 0.30 14.56 -8.02
C ASP A 11 0.41 13.38 -9.00
N SER A 12 1.06 13.56 -10.16
CA SER A 12 1.33 12.44 -11.09
C SER A 12 2.39 11.50 -10.52
N VAL A 13 2.17 10.21 -10.70
CA VAL A 13 3.02 9.16 -10.12
C VAL A 13 3.60 8.30 -11.23
N PHE A 14 4.91 8.03 -11.14
CA PHE A 14 5.62 7.18 -12.08
C PHE A 14 6.17 5.97 -11.34
N TRP A 15 6.10 4.79 -11.96
CA TRP A 15 6.75 3.59 -11.42
C TRP A 15 7.35 2.71 -12.51
N VAL A 16 8.34 1.91 -12.11
CA VAL A 16 8.92 0.88 -12.97
C VAL A 16 8.04 -0.37 -12.94
N VAL A 17 7.63 -0.83 -14.12
CA VAL A 17 7.02 -2.15 -14.31
C VAL A 17 8.09 -3.13 -14.75
N LYS A 18 8.31 -4.16 -13.93
CA LYS A 18 9.29 -5.23 -14.13
C LYS A 18 8.73 -6.54 -13.55
N PRO A 19 9.29 -7.72 -13.87
CA PRO A 19 8.84 -8.96 -13.27
C PRO A 19 9.14 -8.90 -11.77
N GLN A 20 8.12 -9.12 -10.94
CA GLN A 20 8.26 -9.11 -9.49
C GLN A 20 7.67 -10.40 -8.93
N VAL A 21 8.38 -10.98 -7.95
CA VAL A 21 7.92 -12.13 -7.17
C VAL A 21 7.67 -11.64 -5.76
N GLY A 22 6.43 -11.72 -5.32
CA GLY A 22 5.99 -11.35 -3.98
C GLY A 22 5.26 -12.50 -3.28
N ARG A 23 4.86 -12.25 -2.03
CA ARG A 23 4.08 -13.23 -1.24
C ARG A 23 2.70 -13.51 -1.83
N GLU A 24 2.10 -12.51 -2.47
CA GLU A 24 0.79 -12.59 -3.11
C GLU A 24 0.85 -13.27 -4.50
N GLY A 25 2.05 -13.54 -5.03
CA GLY A 25 2.24 -14.16 -6.34
C GLY A 25 3.25 -13.41 -7.22
N ILE A 26 3.09 -13.58 -8.53
CA ILE A 26 4.01 -13.04 -9.54
C ILE A 26 3.28 -11.96 -10.34
N SER A 27 3.92 -10.79 -10.51
CA SER A 27 3.42 -9.70 -11.34
C SER A 27 4.43 -9.33 -12.42
N GLY A 28 3.99 -8.57 -13.44
CA GLY A 28 4.87 -8.05 -14.48
C GLY A 28 5.43 -9.10 -15.46
N LEU A 29 4.86 -10.31 -15.55
CA LEU A 29 5.38 -11.34 -16.45
C LEU A 29 5.44 -10.92 -17.93
N GLY A 30 4.58 -10.01 -18.37
CA GLY A 30 4.62 -9.44 -19.73
C GLY A 30 5.95 -8.75 -20.06
N THR A 31 6.67 -8.23 -19.06
CA THR A 31 7.95 -7.56 -19.27
C THR A 31 9.11 -8.51 -19.52
N LEU A 32 8.93 -9.83 -19.37
CA LEU A 32 9.95 -10.81 -19.77
C LEU A 32 10.18 -10.79 -21.29
N LEU A 33 9.15 -10.43 -22.07
CA LEU A 33 9.22 -10.31 -23.52
C LEU A 33 9.48 -8.87 -23.95
N SER A 34 8.80 -7.89 -23.36
CA SER A 34 8.88 -6.48 -23.77
C SER A 34 10.06 -5.70 -23.16
N GLY A 35 10.69 -6.23 -22.11
CA GLY A 35 11.58 -5.46 -21.24
C GLY A 35 10.82 -4.63 -20.20
N ALA A 36 11.55 -4.16 -19.18
CA ALA A 36 11.02 -3.28 -18.14
C ALA A 36 10.68 -1.89 -18.72
N TYR A 37 9.59 -1.29 -18.26
CA TYR A 37 9.14 0.02 -18.72
C TYR A 37 8.67 0.90 -17.55
N ILE A 38 8.44 2.18 -17.82
CA ILE A 38 7.89 3.13 -16.84
C ILE A 38 6.42 3.34 -17.18
N GLU A 39 5.56 3.24 -16.17
CA GLU A 39 4.15 3.56 -16.26
C GLU A 39 3.86 4.87 -15.52
N LEU A 40 2.86 5.60 -16.01
CA LEU A 40 2.42 6.89 -15.48
C LEU A 40 0.97 6.76 -15.04
N GLN A 41 0.70 7.12 -13.79
CA GLN A 41 -0.63 7.51 -13.35
C GLN A 41 -0.78 9.03 -13.48
N PRO A 42 -1.66 9.51 -14.37
CA PRO A 42 -1.95 10.93 -14.48
C PRO A 42 -2.49 11.48 -13.17
N GLY A 43 -2.00 12.65 -12.80
CA GLY A 43 -2.53 13.43 -11.70
C GLY A 43 -3.69 14.34 -12.14
N ALA A 44 -4.26 15.09 -11.20
CA ALA A 44 -5.27 16.10 -11.48
C ALA A 44 -5.02 17.44 -10.76
N LYS A 45 -4.00 17.53 -9.90
CA LYS A 45 -3.78 18.66 -9.00
C LYS A 45 -2.32 19.09 -8.95
N GLY A 46 -2.13 20.39 -8.71
CA GLY A 46 -0.80 20.99 -8.58
C GLY A 46 -0.14 21.27 -9.93
N ALA A 47 0.76 22.26 -9.92
CA ALA A 47 1.56 22.62 -11.08
C ALA A 47 2.55 21.49 -11.40
N GLN A 48 2.90 21.37 -12.69
CA GLN A 48 3.89 20.40 -13.16
C GLN A 48 5.28 20.71 -12.55
N PRO A 49 5.86 19.82 -11.72
CA PRO A 49 7.21 19.99 -11.20
C PRO A 49 8.26 19.73 -12.29
N ALA A 50 9.48 20.22 -12.06
CA ALA A 50 10.61 19.96 -12.94
C ALA A 50 11.11 18.50 -12.87
N GLN A 51 10.84 17.81 -11.75
CA GLN A 51 11.30 16.46 -11.49
C GLN A 51 10.21 15.66 -10.78
N TYR A 52 10.10 14.38 -11.13
CA TYR A 52 9.21 13.42 -10.50
C TYR A 52 10.01 12.33 -9.82
N GLN A 53 9.50 11.83 -8.70
CA GLN A 53 10.03 10.63 -8.08
C GLN A 53 9.60 9.41 -8.90
N LEU A 54 10.56 8.56 -9.26
CA LEU A 54 10.29 7.26 -9.86
C LEU A 54 10.17 6.20 -8.76
N LEU A 55 9.02 5.56 -8.66
CA LEU A 55 8.78 4.46 -7.72
C LEU A 55 9.25 3.12 -8.31
N ASP A 56 9.74 2.23 -7.45
CA ASP A 56 10.18 0.88 -7.86
C ASP A 56 9.02 -0.11 -8.06
N SER A 57 7.82 0.24 -7.59
CA SER A 57 6.61 -0.56 -7.67
C SER A 57 5.39 0.36 -7.78
N PRO A 58 4.29 -0.13 -8.38
CA PRO A 58 3.04 0.63 -8.42
C PRO A 58 2.56 0.98 -7.02
N PRO A 59 1.95 2.16 -6.82
CA PRO A 59 1.29 2.49 -5.57
C PRO A 59 0.15 1.50 -5.34
N LEU A 60 0.04 0.96 -4.13
CA LEU A 60 -1.00 -0.03 -3.79
C LEU A 60 -2.42 0.57 -3.80
N ALA A 61 -2.53 1.89 -3.64
CA ALA A 61 -3.74 2.62 -3.94
C ALA A 61 -3.40 3.98 -4.57
N PRO A 62 -4.20 4.43 -5.56
CA PRO A 62 -4.15 5.79 -6.08
C PRO A 62 -4.16 6.88 -4.99
N PRO A 63 -3.53 8.04 -5.21
CA PRO A 63 -3.66 9.18 -4.30
C PRO A 63 -5.11 9.60 -4.05
N ASP A 64 -5.97 9.48 -5.06
CA ASP A 64 -7.40 9.80 -5.04
C ASP A 64 -8.31 8.61 -4.65
N ALA A 65 -7.71 7.48 -4.27
CA ALA A 65 -8.46 6.31 -3.84
C ALA A 65 -9.36 6.66 -2.65
N LYS A 66 -10.66 6.37 -2.78
CA LYS A 66 -11.63 6.61 -1.71
C LYS A 66 -11.38 5.66 -0.55
N GLY A 67 -11.19 6.22 0.65
CA GLY A 67 -10.89 5.47 1.85
C GLY A 67 -10.16 6.33 2.87
N ILE A 68 -9.53 5.67 3.84
CA ILE A 68 -8.70 6.34 4.85
C ILE A 68 -7.34 5.67 4.97
N ARG A 69 -6.35 6.45 5.38
CA ARG A 69 -5.01 5.97 5.72
C ARG A 69 -4.83 5.97 7.24
N VAL A 70 -4.32 4.87 7.78
CA VAL A 70 -4.06 4.69 9.22
C VAL A 70 -2.59 4.37 9.40
N ILE A 71 -1.94 5.04 10.33
CA ILE A 71 -0.53 4.79 10.67
C ILE A 71 -0.47 3.92 11.94
N LEU A 72 0.30 2.83 11.88
CA LEU A 72 0.56 1.95 13.00
C LEU A 72 2.06 1.91 13.31
N ASP A 73 2.43 2.23 14.54
CA ASP A 73 3.82 2.09 14.99
C ASP A 73 4.03 0.77 15.75
N SER A 74 5.13 0.10 15.45
CA SER A 74 5.54 -1.15 16.09
C SER A 74 7.01 -1.11 16.48
N LYS A 75 7.33 -1.65 17.66
CA LYS A 75 8.72 -1.86 18.11
C LYS A 75 9.37 -3.12 17.53
N LYS A 76 8.59 -4.00 16.90
CA LYS A 76 9.04 -5.29 16.38
C LYS A 76 9.06 -5.27 14.85
N ALA A 77 10.24 -5.52 14.29
CA ALA A 77 10.51 -5.51 12.87
C ALA A 77 10.00 -6.76 12.13
N GLY A 78 9.80 -6.67 10.81
CA GLY A 78 9.62 -7.82 9.92
C GLY A 78 8.26 -8.54 10.03
N GLN A 79 7.21 -7.84 10.46
CA GLN A 79 5.93 -8.47 10.77
C GLN A 79 4.85 -8.27 9.71
N LEU A 80 4.93 -7.21 8.92
CA LEU A 80 3.99 -6.90 7.85
C LEU A 80 4.77 -6.39 6.64
N SER A 81 4.32 -6.74 5.45
CA SER A 81 4.88 -6.30 4.16
C SER A 81 3.84 -5.50 3.38
N PRO A 82 4.26 -4.54 2.53
CA PRO A 82 3.36 -3.91 1.58
C PRO A 82 2.57 -4.98 0.80
N GLY A 83 1.25 -4.80 0.72
CA GLY A 83 0.32 -5.73 0.10
C GLY A 83 -0.41 -6.64 1.09
N ASP A 84 0.14 -6.88 2.29
CA ASP A 84 -0.50 -7.73 3.30
C ASP A 84 -1.92 -7.24 3.62
N PRO A 85 -2.91 -8.14 3.74
CA PRO A 85 -4.30 -7.76 3.87
C PRO A 85 -4.61 -7.20 5.27
N VAL A 86 -5.46 -6.17 5.29
CA VAL A 86 -6.14 -5.72 6.52
C VAL A 86 -7.51 -6.37 6.55
N LEU A 87 -7.78 -7.13 7.61
CA LEU A 87 -9.01 -7.87 7.82
C LEU A 87 -9.86 -7.25 8.93
N PHE A 88 -11.17 -7.22 8.72
CA PHE A 88 -12.15 -6.94 9.76
C PHE A 88 -13.09 -8.15 9.85
N ARG A 89 -13.09 -8.85 11.00
CA ARG A 89 -13.88 -10.09 11.20
C ARG A 89 -13.66 -11.15 10.10
N GLY A 90 -12.43 -11.28 9.60
CA GLY A 90 -12.05 -12.21 8.53
C GLY A 90 -12.27 -11.71 7.10
N TYR A 91 -12.90 -10.55 6.90
CA TYR A 91 -13.11 -9.96 5.58
C TYR A 91 -12.01 -8.95 5.25
N ARG A 92 -11.44 -9.01 4.04
CA ARG A 92 -10.45 -8.02 3.58
C ARG A 92 -11.11 -6.66 3.37
N VAL A 93 -10.66 -5.68 4.14
CA VAL A 93 -11.16 -4.29 4.10
C VAL A 93 -10.12 -3.31 3.57
N GLY A 94 -8.87 -3.74 3.46
CA GLY A 94 -7.76 -2.90 3.02
C GLY A 94 -6.47 -3.69 2.87
N SER A 95 -5.35 -2.97 2.83
CA SER A 95 -4.00 -3.53 2.76
C SER A 95 -2.96 -2.60 3.40
N VAL A 96 -1.81 -3.16 3.73
CA VAL A 96 -0.61 -2.38 4.09
C VAL A 96 -0.10 -1.69 2.82
N GLU A 97 -0.07 -0.35 2.80
CA GLU A 97 0.51 0.46 1.72
C GLU A 97 2.03 0.51 1.81
N THR A 98 2.57 0.80 3.00
CA THR A 98 4.02 0.97 3.22
C THR A 98 4.47 0.44 4.58
N SER A 99 5.76 0.13 4.68
CA SER A 99 6.44 -0.23 5.92
C SER A 99 7.79 0.50 5.97
N THR A 100 7.92 1.47 6.86
CA THR A 100 9.12 2.32 6.97
C THR A 100 9.74 2.18 8.34
N PHE A 101 11.03 1.84 8.40
CA PHE A 101 11.78 1.81 9.66
C PHE A 101 12.32 3.20 9.99
N ASP A 102 11.98 3.70 11.17
CA ASP A 102 12.56 4.91 11.76
C ASP A 102 13.73 4.51 12.68
N PRO A 103 14.99 4.77 12.27
CA PRO A 103 16.17 4.37 13.05
C PRO A 103 16.34 5.18 14.34
N GLN A 104 15.81 6.41 14.42
CA GLN A 104 15.89 7.26 15.61
C GLN A 104 14.94 6.76 16.69
N LYS A 105 13.69 6.48 16.31
CA LYS A 105 12.67 5.95 17.23
C LYS A 105 12.81 4.45 17.48
N ARG A 106 13.60 3.74 16.64
CA ARG A 106 13.72 2.27 16.63
C ARG A 106 12.36 1.59 16.48
N THR A 107 11.49 2.18 15.67
CA THR A 107 10.12 1.71 15.41
C THR A 107 9.91 1.57 13.92
N ILE A 108 9.08 0.60 13.53
CA ILE A 108 8.52 0.54 12.17
C ILE A 108 7.16 1.21 12.18
N SER A 109 6.97 2.14 11.23
CA SER A 109 5.69 2.75 10.93
C SER A 109 5.09 2.04 9.71
N TYR A 110 3.88 1.50 9.87
CA TYR A 110 3.11 0.87 8.81
C TYR A 110 1.98 1.82 8.40
N GLN A 111 1.89 2.14 7.12
CA GLN A 111 0.73 2.83 6.57
C GLN A 111 -0.24 1.80 6.05
N LEU A 112 -1.46 1.80 6.58
CA LEU A 112 -2.57 0.99 6.10
C LEU A 112 -3.49 1.86 5.26
N PHE A 113 -4.02 1.29 4.18
CA PHE A 113 -5.13 1.88 3.44
C PHE A 113 -6.38 1.02 3.60
N ILE A 114 -7.47 1.64 4.06
CA ILE A 114 -8.77 1.01 4.23
C ILE A 114 -9.72 1.59 3.18
N ASN A 115 -10.19 0.72 2.29
CA ASN A 115 -10.96 1.13 1.13
C ASN A 115 -12.36 1.59 1.56
N ALA A 116 -12.90 2.64 0.94
CA ALA A 116 -14.33 2.94 1.05
C ALA A 116 -15.14 1.79 0.43
N PRO A 117 -16.30 1.40 0.99
CA PRO A 117 -16.99 2.01 2.14
C PRO A 117 -16.60 1.45 3.51
N ASN A 118 -15.55 0.62 3.59
CA ASN A 118 -15.12 -0.02 4.84
C ASN A 118 -14.37 0.92 5.77
N ASP A 119 -13.94 2.08 5.28
CA ASP A 119 -13.40 3.19 6.07
C ASP A 119 -14.29 3.56 7.26
N ARG A 120 -15.62 3.46 7.10
CA ARG A 120 -16.62 3.68 8.17
C ARG A 120 -16.52 2.71 9.35
N LEU A 121 -15.85 1.56 9.16
CA LEU A 121 -15.65 0.58 10.21
C LEU A 121 -14.55 1.02 11.19
N VAL A 122 -13.64 1.89 10.74
CA VAL A 122 -12.54 2.40 11.55
C VAL A 122 -13.06 3.53 12.43
N THR A 123 -13.09 3.26 13.72
CA THR A 123 -13.51 4.21 14.76
C THR A 123 -12.42 4.32 15.82
N SER A 124 -12.49 5.31 16.72
CA SER A 124 -11.52 5.48 17.82
C SER A 124 -11.38 4.25 18.73
N ASN A 125 -12.41 3.38 18.74
CA ASN A 125 -12.44 2.15 19.52
C ASN A 125 -11.91 0.93 18.76
N VAL A 126 -11.46 1.11 17.52
CA VAL A 126 -10.82 0.03 16.78
C VAL A 126 -9.40 -0.13 17.29
N ARG A 127 -9.03 -1.39 17.53
CA ARG A 127 -7.66 -1.79 17.80
C ARG A 127 -7.21 -2.71 16.69
N PHE A 128 -6.00 -2.46 16.21
CA PHE A 128 -5.34 -3.29 15.21
C PHE A 128 -4.34 -4.19 15.95
N TRP A 129 -4.38 -5.49 15.67
CA TRP A 129 -3.31 -6.40 16.06
C TRP A 129 -2.84 -7.16 14.85
N LYS A 130 -1.56 -7.53 14.87
CA LYS A 130 -1.03 -8.48 13.92
C LYS A 130 -1.52 -9.87 14.30
N ASP A 131 -2.07 -10.59 13.34
CA ASP A 131 -2.29 -12.01 13.45
C ASP A 131 -1.23 -12.72 12.59
N SER A 132 -0.38 -13.50 13.24
CA SER A 132 0.50 -14.46 12.56
C SER A 132 -0.15 -15.80 12.76
N GLY A 133 -0.91 -16.25 11.77
CA GLY A 133 -1.74 -17.44 11.90
C GLY A 133 -0.92 -18.69 12.19
N ASP A 134 -0.99 -19.21 13.41
CA ASP A 134 -0.50 -20.54 13.77
C ASP A 134 -1.57 -21.59 13.45
N ARG A 135 -2.04 -21.68 12.19
CA ARG A 135 -2.78 -22.85 11.69
C ARG A 135 -2.59 -23.02 10.18
N GLY A 136 -1.67 -23.90 9.79
CA GLY A 136 -1.69 -24.60 8.50
C GLY A 136 -1.29 -23.78 7.27
N ARG A 137 -0.02 -23.93 6.86
CA ARG A 137 0.49 -23.85 5.48
C ARG A 137 0.35 -22.56 4.66
N SER A 138 0.05 -21.39 5.24
CA SER A 138 0.37 -20.11 4.56
C SER A 138 0.98 -19.11 5.53
N HIS A 139 2.19 -18.65 5.21
CA HIS A 139 2.98 -17.70 6.01
C HIS A 139 2.52 -16.25 5.75
N LEU A 140 1.20 -16.02 5.68
CA LEU A 140 0.63 -14.71 5.38
C LEU A 140 0.44 -13.94 6.68
N SER A 141 1.25 -12.90 6.86
CA SER A 141 1.03 -11.92 7.92
C SER A 141 -0.22 -11.10 7.58
N GLN A 142 -1.10 -10.88 8.55
CA GLN A 142 -2.32 -10.10 8.36
C GLN A 142 -2.53 -9.12 9.51
N VAL A 143 -3.19 -7.99 9.22
CA VAL A 143 -3.63 -7.04 10.25
C VAL A 143 -5.10 -7.28 10.52
N CYS A 144 -5.46 -7.66 11.74
CA CYS A 144 -6.84 -7.79 12.15
C CYS A 144 -7.30 -6.54 12.91
N ALA A 145 -8.48 -6.05 12.55
CA ALA A 145 -9.16 -4.95 13.23
C ALA A 145 -10.38 -5.47 14.01
N LEU A 146 -10.46 -5.18 15.31
CA LEU A 146 -11.63 -5.39 16.17
C LEU A 146 -12.08 -4.05 16.70
N LYS A 147 -13.38 -3.88 16.74
CA LYS A 147 -14.00 -2.86 17.57
C LYS A 147 -14.02 -3.35 19.01
N TRP A 148 -13.33 -2.66 19.91
CA TRP A 148 -13.46 -2.92 21.34
C TRP A 148 -14.86 -2.44 21.79
N GLY A 149 -15.55 -3.28 22.57
CA GLY A 149 -16.86 -2.94 23.14
C GLY A 149 -16.77 -1.82 24.18
N ARG A 150 -17.90 -1.26 24.57
CA ARG A 150 -17.96 -0.55 25.85
C ARG A 150 -17.95 -1.58 26.98
#